data_AF-A0ABD3NJD7-F1
#
_entry.id   AF-A0ABD3NJD7-F1
#
_cell.length_a   1.000
_cell.length_b   1.000
_cell.length_c   1.000
_cell.angle_alpha   90.00
_cell.angle_beta   90.00
_cell.angle_gamma   90.00
#
_symmetry.space_group_name_H-M   'P 1'
#
loop_
_entity.id
_entity.type
_entity.pdbx_description
1 polymer ?
#
loop_
_entity_poly.entity_id
_entity_poly.type
_entity_poly.pdbx_seq_one_letter_code
_entity_poly.pdbx_strand_id
1 'polypeptide(L)'
;MRFSVTIFGTLFSQSFALNEDLSGSVRGVLNPEASSSNKRQLLTEGGCFDNGDCADNYFCLLPDGDCNSGQVEGECYEIRASRTRSFNRVCGCDGVTYTDRSYAAGAGENVKHHGACVGTEIA
;
A
#
# COMPACT_ATOMS: atom_id res chain seq x y z
N MET A 1 62.38 2.05 9.85
CA MET A 1 63.05 2.51 11.08
C MET A 1 62.64 1.59 12.21
N ARG A 2 63.61 1.05 12.93
CA ARG A 2 63.41 0.10 14.04
C ARG A 2 63.03 0.89 15.29
N PHE A 3 61.89 0.59 15.90
CA PHE A 3 61.63 1.02 17.27
C PHE A 3 61.53 -0.22 18.15
N SER A 4 62.59 -0.40 18.92
CA SER A 4 62.68 -1.35 20.01
C SER A 4 61.91 -0.76 21.19
N VAL A 5 60.87 -1.44 21.66
CA VAL A 5 60.20 -1.10 22.93
C VAL A 5 60.09 -2.39 23.73
N THR A 6 61.02 -2.56 24.66
CA THR A 6 61.00 -3.60 25.68
C THR A 6 60.16 -3.09 26.83
N ILE A 7 58.90 -3.53 26.95
CA ILE A 7 58.09 -3.31 28.15
C ILE A 7 57.93 -4.67 28.83
N PHE A 8 58.47 -4.71 30.05
CA PHE A 8 58.40 -5.82 31.00
C PHE A 8 56.96 -6.31 31.21
N GLY A 9 56.86 -7.60 31.48
CA GLY A 9 55.63 -8.38 31.54
C GLY A 9 54.41 -7.69 32.16
N THR A 10 53.27 -7.91 31.52
CA THR A 10 52.13 -8.64 32.10
C THR A 10 51.12 -8.92 30.99
N LEU A 11 50.64 -10.16 30.95
CA LEU A 11 49.61 -10.61 30.04
C LEU A 11 48.33 -9.81 30.28
N PHE A 12 47.78 -9.17 29.26
CA PHE A 12 46.36 -8.79 29.27
C PHE A 12 45.80 -8.90 27.85
N SER A 13 45.22 -10.07 27.54
CA SER A 13 44.32 -10.26 26.41
C SER A 13 43.06 -9.46 26.66
N GLN A 14 42.89 -8.33 25.98
CA GLN A 14 41.56 -7.76 25.79
C GLN A 14 41.39 -7.27 24.35
N SER A 15 40.63 -8.07 23.60
CA SER A 15 39.95 -7.65 22.39
C SER A 15 38.97 -6.54 22.73
N PHE A 16 39.16 -5.34 22.19
CA PHE A 16 38.07 -4.37 22.05
C PHE A 16 38.18 -3.73 20.67
N ALA A 17 37.19 -4.05 19.84
CA ALA A 17 37.04 -3.56 18.48
C ALA A 17 36.91 -2.03 18.47
N LEU A 18 37.57 -1.39 17.50
CA LEU A 18 37.39 0.03 17.22
C LEU A 18 36.07 0.23 16.46
N ASN A 19 35.24 1.15 16.94
CA ASN A 19 34.14 1.75 16.16
C ASN A 19 34.70 3.03 15.52
N GLU A 20 34.65 3.11 14.19
CA GLU A 20 34.82 4.36 13.45
C GLU A 20 33.49 4.72 12.78
N ASP A 21 32.80 5.70 13.37
CA ASP A 21 31.75 6.47 12.72
C ASP A 21 32.38 7.38 11.65
N LEU A 22 31.97 7.22 10.39
CA LEU A 22 32.13 8.25 9.36
C LEU A 22 30.89 8.33 8.47
N SER A 23 30.12 9.37 8.79
CA SER A 23 29.16 10.13 7.99
C SER A 23 29.24 9.96 6.46
N GLY A 24 28.09 9.65 5.86
CA GLY A 24 27.88 9.67 4.41
C GLY A 24 26.40 9.62 4.05
N SER A 25 25.68 10.73 4.23
CA SER A 25 24.33 10.90 3.67
C SER A 25 24.45 11.09 2.15
N VAL A 26 24.28 10.01 1.40
CA VAL A 26 24.17 10.05 -0.07
C VAL A 26 22.71 9.84 -0.43
N ARG A 27 22.08 10.96 -0.81
CA ARG A 27 20.91 11.14 -1.68
C ARG A 27 20.01 9.91 -1.84
N GLY A 28 18.81 10.02 -1.27
CA GLY A 28 17.70 9.12 -1.57
C GLY A 28 17.48 9.00 -3.07
N VAL A 29 17.83 7.82 -3.58
CA VAL A 29 17.25 7.29 -4.82
C VAL A 29 15.89 6.76 -4.41
N LEU A 30 14.84 7.50 -4.78
CA LEU A 30 13.52 6.92 -4.92
C LEU A 30 13.72 5.85 -5.99
N ASN A 31 13.83 4.58 -5.57
CA ASN A 31 13.79 3.46 -6.50
C ASN A 31 12.33 3.33 -6.95
N PRO A 32 11.99 3.56 -8.24
CA PRO A 32 10.72 3.09 -8.81
C PRO A 32 10.82 1.57 -9.06
N GLU A 33 11.22 0.82 -8.04
CA GLU A 33 11.30 -0.63 -8.10
C GLU A 33 9.94 -1.17 -7.70
N ALA A 34 9.14 -1.32 -8.75
CA ALA A 34 7.91 -2.09 -8.80
C ALA A 34 7.89 -3.20 -7.75
N SER A 35 6.89 -3.08 -6.89
CA SER A 35 6.56 -4.03 -5.84
C SER A 35 6.57 -5.47 -6.36
N SER A 36 7.46 -6.26 -5.76
CA SER A 36 7.21 -7.64 -5.34
C SER A 36 6.98 -8.71 -6.41
N SER A 37 8.08 -9.17 -7.02
CA SER A 37 8.16 -10.52 -7.59
C SER A 37 8.26 -11.59 -6.50
N ASN A 38 7.14 -11.96 -5.86
CA ASN A 38 7.02 -13.30 -5.23
C ASN A 38 5.65 -13.92 -5.50
N LYS A 39 5.59 -14.52 -6.69
CA LYS A 39 4.47 -15.25 -7.27
C LYS A 39 4.18 -16.52 -6.46
N ARG A 40 3.48 -16.39 -5.32
CA ARG A 40 2.53 -17.37 -4.74
C ARG A 40 2.02 -17.03 -3.33
N GLN A 41 2.42 -15.91 -2.70
CA GLN A 41 2.00 -15.61 -1.33
C GLN A 41 1.93 -14.10 -1.03
N LEU A 42 1.02 -13.34 -1.66
CA LEU A 42 0.63 -11.97 -1.26
C LEU A 42 -0.71 -11.61 -1.91
N LEU A 43 -1.83 -11.94 -1.24
CA LEU A 43 -3.18 -11.53 -1.67
C LEU A 43 -3.78 -10.52 -0.68
N THR A 44 -3.00 -9.95 0.25
CA THR A 44 -3.55 -9.19 1.39
C THR A 44 -2.65 -8.04 1.91
N GLU A 45 -1.41 -7.88 1.44
CA GLU A 45 -0.50 -6.81 1.92
C GLU A 45 0.16 -6.01 0.78
N GLY A 46 -0.54 -5.85 -0.34
CA GLY A 46 -0.11 -4.99 -1.43
C GLY A 46 -1.31 -4.23 -1.97
N GLY A 47 -1.21 -2.92 -2.01
CA GLY A 47 -2.19 -2.09 -2.68
C GLY A 47 -2.24 -2.37 -4.18
N CYS A 48 -3.22 -1.77 -4.85
CA CYS A 48 -3.41 -1.82 -6.29
C CYS A 48 -3.52 -0.40 -6.84
N PHE A 49 -3.19 -0.20 -8.10
CA PHE A 49 -3.46 1.06 -8.80
C PHE A 49 -4.58 0.87 -9.83
N ASP A 50 -4.71 -0.33 -10.39
CA ASP A 50 -5.81 -0.68 -11.28
C ASP A 50 -6.31 -2.12 -11.04
N ASN A 51 -7.37 -2.50 -11.76
CA ASN A 51 -7.97 -3.83 -11.64
C ASN A 51 -7.07 -4.97 -12.16
N GLY A 52 -6.05 -4.66 -12.97
CA GLY A 52 -5.09 -5.63 -13.49
C GLY A 52 -4.06 -6.07 -12.45
N ASP A 53 -3.86 -5.28 -11.38
CA ASP A 53 -3.04 -5.66 -10.23
C ASP A 53 -3.73 -6.73 -9.36
N CYS A 54 -5.05 -6.89 -9.49
CA CYS A 54 -5.87 -7.80 -8.70
C CYS A 54 -6.21 -9.10 -9.44
N ALA A 55 -6.53 -10.16 -8.70
CA ALA A 55 -7.01 -11.42 -9.27
C ALA A 55 -8.43 -11.27 -9.86
N ASP A 56 -8.84 -12.17 -10.77
CA ASP A 56 -10.10 -12.07 -11.55
C ASP A 56 -11.39 -11.85 -10.73
N ASN A 57 -11.44 -12.23 -9.44
CA ASN A 57 -12.61 -12.05 -8.56
C ASN A 57 -12.47 -10.86 -7.60
N TYR A 58 -11.43 -10.05 -7.78
CA TYR A 58 -11.11 -8.87 -7.02
C TYR A 58 -11.13 -7.66 -7.94
N PHE A 59 -11.46 -6.51 -7.39
CA PHE A 59 -11.29 -5.23 -8.07
C PHE A 59 -10.45 -4.31 -7.18
N CYS A 60 -9.86 -3.29 -7.79
CA CYS A 60 -9.09 -2.31 -7.06
C CYS A 60 -10.02 -1.29 -6.40
N LEU A 61 -10.24 -1.46 -5.09
CA LEU A 61 -11.05 -0.57 -4.27
C LEU A 61 -10.21 0.63 -3.87
N LEU A 62 -10.57 1.80 -4.39
CA LEU A 62 -9.95 3.07 -4.03
C LEU A 62 -10.57 3.64 -2.74
N PRO A 63 -9.87 4.57 -2.05
CA PRO A 63 -10.47 5.38 -0.99
C PRO A 63 -11.75 6.09 -1.47
N ASP A 64 -12.74 6.22 -0.57
CA ASP A 64 -13.98 6.92 -0.88
C ASP A 64 -13.65 8.39 -1.25
N GLY A 65 -14.14 8.85 -2.41
CA GLY A 65 -13.77 10.16 -2.97
C GLY A 65 -12.88 10.08 -4.20
N ASP A 66 -12.17 8.97 -4.38
CA ASP A 66 -11.20 8.79 -5.46
C ASP A 66 -11.74 7.87 -6.55
N CYS A 67 -11.86 8.44 -7.75
CA CYS A 67 -12.28 7.71 -8.96
C CYS A 67 -11.13 7.50 -9.96
N ASN A 68 -9.92 7.90 -9.60
CA ASN A 68 -8.78 7.93 -10.52
C ASN A 68 -7.88 6.72 -10.28
N SER A 69 -8.25 5.57 -10.85
CA SER A 69 -7.37 4.40 -10.92
C SER A 69 -6.06 4.77 -11.63
N GLY A 70 -4.93 4.30 -11.11
CA GLY A 70 -3.58 4.59 -11.64
C GLY A 70 -2.85 5.73 -10.93
N GLN A 71 -3.56 6.54 -10.13
CA GLN A 71 -2.96 7.66 -9.39
C GLN A 71 -3.01 7.48 -7.88
N VAL A 72 -4.07 6.84 -7.39
CA VAL A 72 -4.28 6.57 -5.97
C VAL A 72 -4.09 5.09 -5.73
N GLU A 73 -3.35 4.75 -4.69
CA GLU A 73 -3.22 3.37 -4.24
C GLU A 73 -4.52 2.94 -3.56
N GLY A 74 -5.12 1.86 -4.05
CA GLY A 74 -6.27 1.18 -3.48
C GLY A 74 -5.90 -0.19 -2.89
N GLU A 75 -6.91 -0.97 -2.55
CA GLU A 75 -6.75 -2.34 -2.04
C GLU A 75 -7.56 -3.32 -2.90
N CYS A 76 -7.01 -4.50 -3.18
CA CYS A 76 -7.76 -5.52 -3.89
C CYS A 76 -8.91 -6.04 -3.01
N TYR A 77 -10.14 -5.70 -3.39
CA TYR A 77 -11.35 -6.09 -2.69
C TYR A 77 -12.09 -7.18 -3.48
N GLU A 78 -12.47 -8.26 -2.80
CA GLU A 78 -13.21 -9.36 -3.43
C GLU A 78 -14.65 -8.92 -3.75
N ILE A 79 -15.05 -8.97 -5.02
CA ILE A 79 -16.37 -8.53 -5.50
C ILE A 79 -17.52 -9.28 -4.78
N ARG A 80 -17.25 -10.48 -4.23
CA ARG A 80 -18.22 -11.32 -3.53
C ARG A 80 -18.11 -11.30 -2.00
N ALA A 81 -17.18 -10.54 -1.42
CA ALA A 81 -16.78 -10.67 -0.01
C ALA A 81 -17.92 -10.54 1.00
N SER A 82 -18.88 -9.62 0.84
CA SER A 82 -20.07 -9.55 1.70
C SER A 82 -20.95 -8.37 1.33
N ARG A 83 -22.06 -8.63 0.64
CA ARG A 83 -23.14 -7.65 0.54
C ARG A 83 -23.87 -7.59 1.88
N THR A 84 -23.37 -6.74 2.77
CA THR A 84 -24.07 -6.40 4.02
C THR A 84 -25.31 -5.58 3.66
N ARG A 85 -26.45 -5.83 4.32
CA ARG A 85 -27.65 -5.01 4.14
C ARG A 85 -27.51 -3.72 4.93
N SER A 86 -26.83 -2.73 4.36
CA SER A 86 -26.77 -1.37 4.90
C SER A 86 -27.58 -0.44 4.00
N PHE A 87 -28.09 0.66 4.55
CA PHE A 87 -28.86 1.66 3.80
C PHE A 87 -28.17 3.02 3.87
N ASN A 88 -26.88 3.05 3.51
CA ASN A 88 -26.07 4.26 3.45
C ASN A 88 -25.78 4.58 2.00
N ARG A 89 -26.70 5.28 1.33
CA ARG A 89 -26.59 5.58 -0.10
C ARG A 89 -25.22 6.20 -0.43
N VAL A 90 -24.64 5.75 -1.53
CA VAL A 90 -23.39 6.27 -2.08
C VAL A 90 -23.52 6.50 -3.57
N CYS A 91 -22.75 7.43 -4.10
CA CYS A 91 -22.62 7.67 -5.52
C CYS A 91 -21.37 6.96 -6.03
N GLY A 92 -21.53 6.07 -7.01
CA GLY A 92 -20.42 5.43 -7.70
C GLY A 92 -19.68 6.41 -8.62
N CYS A 93 -18.46 6.04 -9.01
CA CYS A 93 -17.69 6.81 -10.00
C CYS A 93 -18.35 6.76 -11.39
N ASP A 94 -19.11 5.71 -11.68
CA ASP A 94 -20.05 5.54 -12.79
C ASP A 94 -21.25 6.51 -12.77
N GLY A 95 -21.47 7.24 -11.68
CA GLY A 95 -22.61 8.15 -11.50
C GLY A 95 -23.92 7.43 -11.15
N VAL A 96 -23.88 6.16 -10.75
CA VAL A 96 -25.04 5.40 -10.27
C VAL A 96 -25.14 5.52 -8.75
N THR A 97 -26.36 5.68 -8.24
CA THR A 97 -26.59 5.63 -6.79
C THR A 97 -26.75 4.19 -6.33
N TYR A 98 -25.85 3.75 -5.46
CA TYR A 98 -25.89 2.44 -4.82
C TYR A 98 -26.52 2.54 -3.42
N THR A 99 -27.22 1.49 -2.99
CA THR A 99 -27.88 1.41 -1.68
C THR A 99 -26.88 1.54 -0.52
N ASP A 100 -25.69 0.96 -0.69
CA ASP A 100 -24.54 1.11 0.20
C ASP A 100 -23.21 0.84 -0.51
N ARG A 101 -22.09 1.14 0.17
CA ARG A 101 -20.72 0.94 -0.32
C ARG A 101 -20.42 -0.51 -0.71
N SER A 102 -20.91 -1.48 0.03
CA SER A 102 -20.73 -2.91 -0.30
C SER A 102 -21.51 -3.33 -1.55
N TYR A 103 -22.62 -2.66 -1.88
CA TYR A 103 -23.30 -2.87 -3.17
C TYR A 103 -22.51 -2.25 -4.33
N ALA A 104 -21.90 -1.08 -4.14
CA ALA A 104 -20.99 -0.49 -5.13
C ALA A 104 -19.77 -1.40 -5.36
N ALA A 105 -19.11 -1.81 -4.27
CA ALA A 105 -17.98 -2.75 -4.32
C ALA A 105 -18.36 -4.10 -4.94
N GLY A 106 -19.57 -4.60 -4.65
CA GLY A 106 -20.09 -5.82 -5.26
C GLY A 106 -20.41 -5.72 -6.76
N ALA A 107 -20.48 -4.49 -7.29
CA ALA A 107 -20.54 -4.20 -8.72
C ALA A 107 -19.14 -3.95 -9.33
N GLY A 108 -18.08 -3.95 -8.50
CA GLY A 108 -16.73 -3.57 -8.90
C GLY A 108 -16.55 -2.06 -9.09
N GLU A 109 -17.38 -1.27 -8.40
CA GLU A 109 -17.47 0.18 -8.58
C GLU A 109 -16.94 0.93 -7.36
N ASN A 110 -16.13 1.97 -7.61
CA ASN A 110 -15.57 2.82 -6.56
C ASN A 110 -16.57 3.91 -6.14
N VAL A 111 -16.48 4.36 -4.89
CA VAL A 111 -17.37 5.39 -4.36
C VAL A 111 -16.78 6.77 -4.62
N LYS A 112 -17.52 7.59 -5.36
CA LYS A 112 -17.18 9.00 -5.59
C LYS A 112 -17.51 9.88 -4.40
N HIS A 113 -18.66 9.68 -3.76
CA HIS A 113 -19.02 10.39 -2.54
C HIS A 113 -20.15 9.69 -1.79
N HIS A 114 -20.31 10.01 -0.51
CA HIS A 114 -21.48 9.60 0.27
C HIS A 114 -22.74 10.37 -0.15
N GLY A 115 -23.90 9.72 -0.05
CA GLY A 115 -25.17 10.24 -0.55
C GLY A 115 -25.47 9.77 -1.97
N ALA A 116 -26.69 10.06 -2.44
CA ALA A 116 -27.09 9.76 -3.81
C ALA A 116 -26.37 10.69 -4.80
N CYS A 117 -26.14 10.22 -6.02
CA CYS A 117 -25.60 11.05 -7.10
C CYS A 117 -26.52 12.24 -7.40
N VAL A 118 -25.92 13.38 -7.70
CA VAL A 118 -26.65 14.59 -8.12
C VAL A 118 -27.17 14.34 -9.54
N GLY A 119 -28.44 13.96 -9.67
CA GLY A 119 -29.02 13.56 -10.95
C GLY A 119 -30.21 12.62 -10.87
N THR A 120 -30.52 12.07 -9.70
CA THR A 120 -31.79 11.38 -9.43
C THR A 120 -32.63 12.19 -8.44
N GLU A 121 -32.93 13.45 -8.79
CA GLU A 121 -34.15 14.08 -8.30
C GLU A 121 -35.31 13.43 -9.08
N ILE A 122 -35.96 12.44 -8.47
CA ILE A 122 -37.33 12.13 -8.90
C ILE A 122 -38.21 13.22 -8.27
N ALA A 123 -38.58 14.17 -9.13
CA ALA A 123 -39.72 15.05 -8.96
C ALA A 123 -41.04 14.26 -8.83
#